data_AF-T0D882-F1
#
_entry.id   AF-T0D882-F1
#
_cell.length_a   1.000
_cell.length_b   1.000
_cell.length_c   1.000
_cell.angle_alpha   90.00
_cell.angle_beta   90.00
_cell.angle_gamma   90.00
#
_symmetry.space_group_name_H-M   'P 1'
#
loop_
_entity.id
_entity.type
_entity.pdbx_description
1 polymer ?
#
loop_
_entity_poly.entity_id
_entity_poly.type
_entity_poly.pdbx_seq_one_letter_code
_entity_poly.pdbx_strand_id
1 'polypeptide(L)'
;MAENITMHAGKLYQESGPIDMGNLVELRQMVIDLTRRVEALESKHLSIEQIKALYGMGKIPLFDNEADELRVRSEFAATQQQYTREQVIEMAKRDVDELMMTQHLHFLRDGITITLSYEDKIDFVVNRDKRTVVALIKSSGKVWARGIAKCQPDDCFNVHIGKAIALYRALGLMVLNMYLNAPQPTEAQVGDVIKWPTTSATYVVKTKYASSANIECLSSDRFVFRGKRYYGRDISEAVIIDDSHDFGGEVM
;
A
#
# COMPACT_ATOMS: atom_id res chain seq x y z
N MET A 1 27.47 -39.43 72.38
CA MET A 1 27.34 -39.36 70.90
C MET A 1 26.43 -38.21 70.41
N ALA A 2 25.98 -37.27 71.26
CA ALA A 2 25.14 -36.14 70.84
C ALA A 2 25.88 -34.80 70.75
N GLU A 3 27.11 -34.68 71.26
CA GLU A 3 27.84 -33.39 71.29
C GLU A 3 28.71 -33.11 70.06
N ASN A 4 28.92 -34.08 69.17
CA ASN A 4 29.81 -33.91 68.01
C ASN A 4 29.11 -33.44 66.71
N ILE A 5 27.78 -33.42 66.67
CA ILE A 5 27.02 -32.99 65.47
C ILE A 5 26.78 -31.47 65.49
N THR A 6 26.66 -30.86 66.67
CA THR A 6 26.36 -29.41 66.79
C THR A 6 27.55 -28.52 66.43
N MET A 7 28.80 -28.99 66.61
CA MET A 7 29.99 -28.22 66.22
C MET A 7 30.29 -28.21 64.72
N HIS A 8 29.81 -29.20 63.96
CA HIS A 8 30.06 -29.26 62.51
C HIS A 8 29.07 -28.41 61.69
N ALA A 9 27.86 -28.17 62.20
CA ALA A 9 26.91 -27.28 61.55
C ALA A 9 27.31 -25.79 61.67
N GLY A 10 27.96 -25.40 62.78
CA GLY A 10 28.42 -24.02 63.00
C GLY A 10 29.63 -23.61 62.15
N LYS A 11 30.41 -24.56 61.63
CA LYS A 11 31.60 -24.28 60.81
C LYS A 11 31.32 -24.18 59.31
N LEU A 12 30.28 -24.85 58.81
CA LEU A 12 29.96 -24.85 57.37
C LEU A 12 29.24 -23.58 56.89
N TYR A 13 28.70 -22.76 57.81
CA TYR A 13 28.09 -21.46 57.47
C TYR A 13 29.07 -20.28 57.48
N GLN A 14 30.34 -20.49 57.85
CA GLN A 14 31.35 -19.41 57.96
C GLN A 14 32.32 -19.31 56.77
N GLU A 15 32.25 -20.20 55.78
CA GLU A 15 33.22 -20.22 54.66
C GLU A 15 32.66 -19.75 53.30
N SER A 16 31.37 -19.44 53.18
CA SER A 16 30.86 -18.69 52.04
C SER A 16 30.93 -17.19 52.36
N GLY A 17 31.95 -16.50 51.87
CA GLY A 17 32.03 -15.04 51.93
C GLY A 17 30.75 -14.38 51.41
N PRO A 18 30.43 -13.15 51.85
CA PRO A 18 29.18 -12.49 51.48
C PRO A 18 29.06 -12.48 49.96
N ILE A 19 27.98 -13.05 49.45
CA ILE A 19 27.64 -12.96 48.03
C ILE A 19 27.65 -11.48 47.69
N ASP A 20 28.46 -11.09 46.71
CA ASP A 20 28.54 -9.71 46.27
C ASP A 20 27.20 -9.30 45.65
N MET A 21 26.36 -8.73 46.50
CA MET A 21 25.01 -8.30 46.15
C MET A 21 25.02 -7.18 45.11
N GLY A 22 26.13 -6.44 44.95
CA GLY A 22 26.28 -5.43 43.91
C GLY A 22 26.29 -6.06 42.52
N ASN A 23 27.14 -7.06 42.32
CA ASN A 23 27.20 -7.83 41.08
C ASN A 23 25.88 -8.54 40.77
N LEU A 24 25.15 -9.01 41.79
CA LEU A 24 23.86 -9.68 41.63
C LEU A 24 22.73 -8.73 41.23
N VAL A 25 22.78 -7.48 41.70
CA VAL A 25 21.84 -6.42 41.30
C VAL A 25 22.11 -5.98 39.86
N GLU A 26 23.37 -5.80 39.48
CA GLU A 26 23.75 -5.45 38.11
C GLU A 26 23.38 -6.56 37.11
N LEU A 27 23.61 -7.83 37.47
CA LEU A 27 23.24 -8.96 36.62
C LEU A 27 21.72 -9.06 36.45
N ARG A 28 20.94 -8.83 37.52
CA ARG A 28 19.47 -8.78 37.44
C ARG A 28 18.99 -7.65 36.55
N GLN A 29 19.62 -6.48 36.65
CA GLN A 29 19.28 -5.33 35.81
C GLN A 29 19.57 -5.62 34.33
N MET A 30 20.74 -6.22 34.03
CA MET A 30 21.06 -6.66 32.67
C MET A 30 20.07 -7.69 32.12
N VAL A 31 19.64 -8.66 32.92
CA VAL A 31 18.63 -9.65 32.50
C VAL A 31 17.29 -8.99 32.20
N ILE A 32 16.86 -8.01 33.01
CA ILE A 32 15.63 -7.24 32.76
C ILE A 32 15.74 -6.47 31.44
N ASP A 33 16.87 -5.80 31.20
CA ASP A 33 17.05 -5.00 29.99
C ASP A 33 17.20 -5.87 28.74
N LEU A 34 17.84 -7.04 28.86
CA LEU A 34 17.86 -8.05 27.79
C LEU A 34 16.45 -8.58 27.49
N THR A 35 15.65 -8.87 28.52
CA THR A 35 14.27 -9.35 28.35
C THR A 35 13.42 -8.32 27.62
N ARG A 36 13.49 -7.04 28.01
CA ARG A 36 12.80 -5.96 27.30
C ARG A 36 13.27 -5.81 25.85
N ARG A 37 14.57 -5.99 25.58
CA ARG A 37 15.09 -5.97 24.21
C ARG A 37 14.58 -7.14 23.38
N VAL A 38 14.43 -8.33 23.96
CA VAL A 38 13.85 -9.49 23.29
C VAL A 38 12.37 -9.24 22.97
N GLU A 39 11.57 -8.77 23.93
CA GLU A 39 10.16 -8.42 23.70
C GLU A 39 10.00 -7.31 22.64
N ALA A 40 10.89 -6.31 22.65
CA ALA A 40 10.94 -5.25 21.64
C ALA A 40 11.38 -5.76 20.25
N LEU A 41 12.16 -6.84 20.19
CA LEU A 41 12.55 -7.48 18.93
C LEU A 41 11.46 -8.42 18.42
N GLU A 42 10.81 -9.16 19.30
CA GLU A 42 9.67 -10.03 18.99
C GLU A 42 8.48 -9.21 18.48
N SER A 43 8.18 -8.06 19.10
CA SER A 43 7.15 -7.14 18.59
C SER A 43 7.50 -6.49 17.23
N LYS A 44 8.79 -6.39 16.89
CA LYS A 44 9.27 -5.89 15.59
C LYS A 44 9.40 -6.98 14.52
N HIS A 45 9.44 -8.26 14.91
CA HIS A 45 9.49 -9.37 13.99
C HIS A 45 8.06 -9.75 13.64
N LEU A 46 7.63 -9.49 12.40
CA LEU A 46 6.41 -10.12 11.92
C LEU A 46 6.54 -11.62 12.03
N SER A 47 5.50 -12.27 12.57
CA SER A 47 5.51 -13.71 12.59
C SER A 47 5.56 -14.20 11.15
N ILE A 48 6.34 -15.26 10.91
CA ILE A 48 6.41 -15.91 9.60
C ILE A 48 5.00 -16.28 9.11
N GLU A 49 4.05 -16.53 10.01
CA GLU A 49 2.64 -16.74 9.69
C GLU A 49 1.93 -15.48 9.21
N GLN A 50 2.19 -14.31 9.79
CA GLN A 50 1.68 -13.03 9.28
C GLN A 50 2.21 -12.76 7.88
N ILE A 51 3.50 -12.98 7.64
CA ILE A 51 4.10 -12.90 6.30
C ILE A 51 3.40 -13.90 5.36
N LYS A 52 3.31 -15.18 5.71
CA LYS A 52 2.61 -16.18 4.88
C LYS A 52 1.13 -15.85 4.62
N ALA A 53 0.44 -15.21 5.56
CA ALA A 53 -0.95 -14.77 5.41
C ALA A 53 -1.09 -13.57 4.46
N LEU A 54 -0.11 -12.67 4.43
CA LEU A 54 -0.06 -11.52 3.52
C LEU A 54 0.31 -11.91 2.09
N TYR A 55 1.22 -12.87 1.92
CA TYR A 55 1.76 -13.28 0.61
C TYR A 55 0.93 -14.35 -0.11
N GLY A 56 -0.13 -14.86 0.51
CA GLY A 56 -0.87 -16.02 0.02
C GLY A 56 -0.03 -17.31 0.05
N MET A 57 -0.68 -18.46 0.21
CA MET A 57 0.00 -19.76 0.21
C MET A 57 0.82 -19.94 -1.08
N GLY A 58 2.15 -19.78 -1.00
CA GLY A 58 3.09 -20.30 -2.01
C GLY A 58 4.28 -19.44 -2.40
N LYS A 59 4.40 -18.16 -2.02
CA LYS A 59 5.57 -17.34 -2.40
C LYS A 59 6.13 -16.53 -1.24
N ILE A 60 7.04 -17.15 -0.50
CA ILE A 60 7.96 -16.41 0.38
C ILE A 60 8.98 -15.74 -0.56
N PRO A 61 9.21 -14.41 -0.48
CA PRO A 61 10.30 -13.80 -1.21
C PRO A 61 11.63 -14.41 -0.72
N LEU A 62 12.39 -15.05 -1.62
CA LEU A 62 13.80 -15.28 -1.37
C LEU A 62 14.49 -13.92 -1.44
N PHE A 63 15.08 -13.48 -0.33
CA PHE A 63 15.88 -12.26 -0.29
C PHE A 63 17.30 -12.61 -0.72
N ASP A 64 17.68 -12.20 -1.93
CA ASP A 64 19.04 -12.43 -2.43
C ASP A 64 20.06 -11.46 -1.79
N ASN A 65 19.59 -10.37 -1.17
CA ASN A 65 20.42 -9.39 -0.47
C ASN A 65 19.63 -8.59 0.60
N GLU A 66 20.37 -7.86 1.43
CA GLU A 66 19.86 -7.04 2.55
C GLU A 66 19.01 -5.85 2.07
N ALA A 67 19.22 -5.35 0.85
CA ALA A 67 18.44 -4.25 0.28
C ALA A 67 17.03 -4.69 -0.12
N ASP A 68 16.87 -5.91 -0.65
CA ASP A 68 15.57 -6.51 -0.96
C ASP A 68 14.76 -6.78 0.31
N GLU A 69 15.43 -7.24 1.38
CA GLU A 69 14.81 -7.41 2.69
C GLU A 69 14.35 -6.06 3.26
N LEU A 70 15.19 -5.03 3.21
CA LEU A 70 14.85 -3.69 3.70
C LEU A 70 13.69 -3.07 2.91
N ARG A 71 13.67 -3.24 1.58
CA ARG A 71 12.58 -2.80 0.72
C ARG A 71 11.26 -3.47 1.16
N VAL A 72 11.22 -4.79 1.26
CA VAL A 72 10.01 -5.51 1.66
C VAL A 72 9.55 -5.15 3.08
N ARG A 73 10.48 -4.95 4.03
CA ARG A 73 10.14 -4.46 5.38
C ARG A 73 9.54 -3.05 5.34
N SER A 74 10.07 -2.16 4.49
CA SER A 74 9.54 -0.81 4.34
C SER A 74 8.17 -0.78 3.66
N GLU A 75 7.97 -1.62 2.64
CA GLU A 75 6.68 -1.84 1.97
C GLU A 75 5.66 -2.38 2.98
N PHE A 76 6.07 -3.33 3.83
CA PHE A 76 5.22 -3.86 4.87
C PHE A 76 4.87 -2.81 5.94
N ALA A 77 5.82 -2.00 6.40
CA ALA A 77 5.55 -0.92 7.33
C ALA A 77 4.56 0.11 6.72
N ALA A 78 4.71 0.44 5.44
CA ALA A 78 3.77 1.28 4.71
C ALA A 78 2.36 0.66 4.64
N THR A 79 2.24 -0.68 4.56
CA THR A 79 0.92 -1.34 4.59
C THR A 79 0.16 -1.23 5.91
N GLN A 80 0.82 -0.88 7.01
CA GLN A 80 0.21 -0.64 8.33
C GLN A 80 -0.15 0.82 8.59
N GLN A 81 0.34 1.74 7.77
CA GLN A 81 0.10 3.18 7.93
C GLN A 81 -1.23 3.58 7.28
N GLN A 82 -2.03 4.38 8.00
CA GLN A 82 -3.23 5.00 7.43
C GLN A 82 -2.82 6.24 6.63
N TYR A 83 -3.14 6.25 5.35
CA TYR A 83 -2.93 7.39 4.44
C TYR A 83 -4.28 8.01 4.07
N THR A 84 -4.30 9.31 3.79
CA THR A 84 -5.47 9.97 3.19
C THR A 84 -5.59 9.59 1.71
N ARG A 85 -6.76 9.81 1.10
CA ARG A 85 -6.98 9.53 -0.33
C ARG A 85 -5.96 10.25 -1.21
N GLU A 86 -5.71 11.52 -0.93
CA GLU A 86 -4.80 12.39 -1.68
C GLU A 86 -3.36 11.89 -1.57
N GLN A 87 -2.94 11.47 -0.37
CA GLN A 87 -1.61 10.90 -0.16
C GLN A 87 -1.43 9.60 -0.97
N VAL A 88 -2.44 8.73 -0.98
CA VAL A 88 -2.39 7.49 -1.78
C VAL A 88 -2.29 7.80 -3.28
N ILE A 89 -3.03 8.79 -3.77
CA ILE A 89 -2.98 9.21 -5.18
C ILE A 89 -1.60 9.79 -5.53
N GLU A 90 -1.04 10.67 -4.70
CA GLU A 90 0.27 11.27 -4.94
C GLU A 90 1.40 10.24 -4.89
N MET A 91 1.31 9.27 -3.97
CA MET A 91 2.23 8.13 -3.94
C MET A 91 2.07 7.27 -5.20
N ALA A 92 0.84 6.98 -5.63
CA ALA A 92 0.62 6.20 -6.86
C ALA A 92 1.21 6.88 -8.10
N LYS A 93 1.12 8.22 -8.20
CA LYS A 93 1.78 8.98 -9.28
C LYS A 93 3.30 8.84 -9.22
N ARG A 94 3.88 9.08 -8.03
CA ARG A 94 5.33 8.99 -7.82
C ARG A 94 5.87 7.61 -8.14
N ASP A 95 5.23 6.56 -7.62
CA ASP A 95 5.68 5.18 -7.81
C ASP A 95 5.61 4.80 -9.29
N VAL A 96 4.57 5.24 -10.02
CA VAL A 96 4.52 5.05 -11.48
C VAL A 96 5.68 5.77 -12.13
N ASP A 97 5.92 7.05 -11.85
CA ASP A 97 7.01 7.82 -12.46
C ASP A 97 8.39 7.20 -12.15
N GLU A 98 8.64 6.80 -10.90
CA GLU A 98 9.86 6.13 -10.48
C GLU A 98 10.06 4.79 -11.18
N LEU A 99 9.04 3.94 -11.24
CA LEU A 99 9.12 2.64 -11.92
C LEU A 99 9.29 2.79 -13.43
N MET A 100 8.75 3.85 -14.02
CA MET A 100 8.96 4.19 -15.43
C MET A 100 10.38 4.70 -15.70
N MET A 101 11.00 5.38 -14.73
CA MET A 101 12.36 5.91 -14.82
C MET A 101 13.44 4.90 -14.41
N THR A 102 13.09 3.87 -13.63
CA THR A 102 14.04 2.88 -13.12
C THR A 102 14.49 1.95 -14.25
N GLN A 103 15.62 2.32 -14.86
CA GLN A 103 16.32 1.51 -15.85
C GLN A 103 16.93 0.29 -15.14
N HIS A 104 16.86 -0.89 -15.78
CA HIS A 104 17.43 -2.14 -15.26
C HIS A 104 16.76 -2.69 -14.00
N LEU A 105 15.45 -2.50 -13.85
CA LEU A 105 14.72 -3.19 -12.80
C LEU A 105 14.71 -4.70 -13.07
N HIS A 106 15.30 -5.46 -12.14
CA HIS A 106 15.23 -6.92 -12.10
C HIS A 106 14.04 -7.34 -11.25
N PHE A 107 13.21 -8.23 -11.78
CA PHE A 107 12.08 -8.78 -11.04
C PHE A 107 11.80 -10.22 -11.44
N LEU A 108 11.16 -10.96 -10.53
CA LEU A 108 10.79 -12.34 -10.77
C LEU A 108 9.41 -12.42 -11.41
N ARG A 109 9.32 -13.15 -12.52
CA ARG A 109 8.04 -13.53 -13.13
C ARG A 109 8.09 -15.00 -13.50
N ASP A 110 7.10 -15.75 -13.03
CA ASP A 110 6.99 -17.20 -13.27
C ASP A 110 8.27 -17.99 -12.91
N GLY A 111 9.01 -17.52 -11.89
CA GLY A 111 10.27 -18.12 -11.45
C GLY A 111 11.51 -17.73 -12.29
N ILE A 112 11.35 -16.81 -13.25
CA ILE A 112 12.42 -16.32 -14.12
C ILE A 112 12.69 -14.86 -13.77
N THR A 113 13.97 -14.52 -13.57
CA THR A 113 14.40 -13.12 -13.45
C THR A 113 14.29 -12.45 -14.81
N ILE A 114 13.46 -11.42 -14.88
CA ILE A 114 13.31 -10.57 -16.05
C ILE A 114 13.90 -9.20 -15.72
N THR A 115 14.58 -8.61 -16.70
CA THR A 115 15.16 -7.27 -16.60
C THR A 115 14.43 -6.36 -17.56
N LEU A 116 13.94 -5.23 -17.05
CA LEU A 116 13.53 -4.11 -17.90
C LEU A 116 14.75 -3.48 -18.56
N SER A 117 14.75 -3.43 -19.88
CA SER A 117 15.75 -2.75 -20.69
C SER A 117 15.34 -1.33 -21.03
N TYR A 118 16.29 -0.50 -21.47
CA TYR A 118 16.01 0.86 -21.94
C TYR A 118 15.11 0.90 -23.19
N GLU A 119 14.99 -0.21 -23.91
CA GLU A 119 14.14 -0.33 -25.10
C GLU A 119 12.69 -0.68 -24.75
N ASP A 120 12.44 -1.09 -23.51
CA ASP A 120 11.11 -1.42 -23.06
C ASP A 120 10.25 -0.19 -22.89
N LYS A 121 9.05 -0.24 -23.49
CA LYS A 121 8.04 0.80 -23.37
C LYS A 121 6.88 0.28 -22.54
N ILE A 122 6.43 1.12 -21.62
CA ILE A 122 5.26 0.85 -20.78
C ILE A 122 4.11 1.72 -21.28
N ASP A 123 3.05 1.07 -21.74
CA ASP A 123 1.82 1.73 -22.17
C ASP A 123 0.68 1.41 -21.20
N PHE A 124 -0.20 2.38 -20.96
CA PHE A 124 -1.41 2.19 -20.16
C PHE A 124 -2.66 2.24 -21.04
N VAL A 125 -3.49 1.21 -20.93
CA VAL A 125 -4.82 1.17 -21.52
C VAL A 125 -5.85 1.33 -20.41
N VAL A 126 -6.55 2.48 -20.41
CA VAL A 126 -7.58 2.81 -19.42
C VAL A 126 -8.95 2.57 -20.03
N ASN A 127 -9.76 1.74 -19.38
CA ASN A 127 -11.15 1.51 -19.74
C ASN A 127 -12.04 1.92 -18.56
N ARG A 128 -12.58 3.14 -18.62
CA ARG A 128 -13.42 3.72 -17.55
C ARG A 128 -14.78 3.04 -17.45
N ASP A 129 -15.39 2.61 -18.56
CA ASP A 129 -16.64 1.84 -18.55
C ASP A 129 -16.52 0.57 -17.69
N LYS A 130 -15.39 -0.12 -17.84
CA LYS A 130 -15.09 -1.35 -17.10
C LYS A 130 -14.27 -1.07 -15.83
N ARG A 131 -14.00 0.19 -15.50
CA ARG A 131 -13.16 0.66 -14.39
C ARG A 131 -11.88 -0.17 -14.24
N THR A 132 -11.21 -0.37 -15.39
CA THR A 132 -10.07 -1.25 -15.56
C THR A 132 -8.89 -0.47 -16.13
N VAL A 133 -7.70 -0.70 -15.59
CA VAL A 133 -6.43 -0.20 -16.14
C VAL A 133 -5.55 -1.39 -16.48
N VAL A 134 -4.94 -1.37 -17.66
CA VAL A 134 -3.99 -2.39 -18.11
C VAL A 134 -2.65 -1.72 -18.37
N ALA A 135 -1.60 -2.20 -17.73
CA ALA A 135 -0.22 -1.85 -18.06
C ALA A 135 0.34 -2.89 -19.04
N LEU A 136 0.95 -2.43 -20.13
CA LEU A 136 1.55 -3.27 -21.17
C LEU A 136 3.02 -2.91 -21.29
N ILE A 137 3.89 -3.88 -21.07
CA ILE A 137 5.34 -3.72 -21.26
C ILE A 137 5.71 -4.34 -22.61
N LYS A 138 6.35 -3.54 -23.45
CA LYS A 138 6.66 -3.87 -24.85
C LYS A 138 8.15 -3.75 -25.12
N SER A 139 8.71 -4.77 -25.76
CA SER A 139 10.05 -4.75 -26.35
C SER A 139 9.93 -4.91 -27.85
N SER A 140 10.61 -4.06 -28.64
CA SER A 140 10.56 -4.12 -30.11
C SER A 140 9.13 -4.20 -30.68
N GLY A 141 8.19 -3.47 -30.06
CA GLY A 141 6.77 -3.43 -30.46
C GLY A 141 5.92 -4.64 -30.02
N LYS A 142 6.50 -5.66 -29.39
CA LYS A 142 5.77 -6.84 -28.88
C LYS A 142 5.54 -6.73 -27.38
N VAL A 143 4.29 -6.91 -26.95
CA VAL A 143 3.94 -7.02 -25.54
C VAL A 143 4.52 -8.32 -24.99
N TRP A 144 5.40 -8.24 -24.00
CA TRP A 144 5.92 -9.41 -23.30
C TRP A 144 5.42 -9.52 -21.87
N ALA A 145 5.02 -8.41 -21.22
CA ALA A 145 4.34 -8.42 -19.93
C ALA A 145 3.07 -7.58 -19.92
N ARG A 146 2.13 -7.98 -19.06
CA ARG A 146 0.91 -7.22 -18.81
C ARG A 146 0.49 -7.36 -17.35
N GLY A 147 -0.06 -6.28 -16.80
CA GLY A 147 -0.71 -6.27 -15.51
C GLY A 147 -2.07 -5.61 -15.63
N ILE A 148 -3.05 -6.09 -14.86
CA ILE A 148 -4.44 -5.65 -14.95
C ILE A 148 -4.87 -5.22 -13.55
N ALA A 149 -5.37 -4.00 -13.42
CA ALA A 149 -6.08 -3.49 -12.25
C ALA A 149 -7.57 -3.38 -12.58
N LYS A 150 -8.43 -3.93 -11.72
CA LYS A 150 -9.89 -3.80 -11.81
C LYS A 150 -10.38 -3.23 -10.49
N CYS A 151 -11.08 -2.10 -10.56
CA CYS A 151 -11.73 -1.49 -9.41
C CYS A 151 -12.98 -2.31 -9.03
N GLN A 152 -13.30 -2.39 -7.73
CA GLN A 152 -14.47 -3.12 -7.20
C GLN A 152 -15.76 -2.33 -7.40
N PRO A 153 -16.91 -2.94 -7.75
CA PRO A 153 -18.12 -2.22 -8.17
C PRO A 153 -18.60 -1.12 -7.23
N ASP A 154 -18.33 -1.28 -5.94
CA ASP A 154 -18.64 -0.41 -4.81
C ASP A 154 -17.53 0.60 -4.47
N ASP A 155 -16.37 0.49 -5.10
CA ASP A 155 -15.22 1.35 -4.90
C ASP A 155 -15.15 2.50 -5.92
N CYS A 156 -14.53 3.62 -5.53
CA CYS A 156 -14.31 4.78 -6.38
C CYS A 156 -13.09 4.57 -7.30
N PHE A 157 -13.31 4.67 -8.61
CA PHE A 157 -12.25 4.50 -9.60
C PHE A 157 -11.25 5.66 -9.55
N ASN A 158 -9.96 5.35 -9.47
CA ASN A 158 -8.89 6.32 -9.70
C ASN A 158 -7.90 5.80 -10.73
N VAL A 159 -7.66 6.57 -11.79
CA VAL A 159 -6.75 6.17 -12.86
C VAL A 159 -5.30 6.01 -12.38
N HIS A 160 -4.82 6.83 -11.44
CA HIS A 160 -3.45 6.79 -10.96
C HIS A 160 -3.20 5.58 -10.07
N ILE A 161 -4.11 5.31 -9.13
CA ILE A 161 -4.07 4.09 -8.31
C ILE A 161 -4.16 2.85 -9.22
N GLY A 162 -5.07 2.87 -10.20
CA GLY A 162 -5.20 1.80 -11.19
C GLY A 162 -3.93 1.56 -12.01
N LYS A 163 -3.24 2.63 -12.43
CA LYS A 163 -1.94 2.56 -13.14
C LYS A 163 -0.85 1.95 -12.26
N ALA A 164 -0.72 2.39 -11.01
CA ALA A 164 0.23 1.82 -10.07
C ALA A 164 -0.01 0.32 -9.88
N ILE A 165 -1.23 -0.10 -9.51
CA ILE A 165 -1.57 -1.52 -9.33
C ILE A 165 -1.28 -2.33 -10.60
N ALA A 166 -1.66 -1.80 -11.77
CA ALA A 166 -1.44 -2.50 -13.03
C ALA A 166 0.05 -2.64 -13.35
N LEU A 167 0.86 -1.61 -13.10
CA LEU A 167 2.29 -1.64 -13.33
C LEU A 167 3.00 -2.61 -12.38
N TYR A 168 2.71 -2.55 -11.08
CA TYR A 168 3.23 -3.52 -10.10
C TYR A 168 2.95 -4.96 -10.54
N ARG A 169 1.71 -5.25 -10.97
CA ARG A 169 1.33 -6.58 -11.48
C ARG A 169 2.07 -6.95 -12.76
N ALA A 170 2.31 -6.00 -13.67
CA ALA A 170 3.05 -6.24 -14.90
C ALA A 170 4.52 -6.61 -14.62
N LEU A 171 5.10 -5.96 -13.60
CA LEU A 171 6.46 -6.17 -13.12
C LEU A 171 6.59 -7.34 -12.13
N GLY A 172 5.51 -8.08 -11.84
CA GLY A 172 5.56 -9.15 -10.85
C GLY A 172 5.89 -8.69 -9.42
N LEU A 173 5.79 -7.39 -9.14
CA LEU A 173 6.01 -6.80 -7.83
C LEU A 173 4.78 -7.00 -6.93
N MET A 174 5.01 -7.01 -5.62
CA MET A 174 3.93 -7.04 -4.63
C MET A 174 3.15 -5.72 -4.69
N VAL A 175 1.85 -5.79 -4.96
CA VAL A 175 0.99 -4.60 -4.91
C VAL A 175 0.85 -4.15 -3.46
N LEU A 176 1.18 -2.89 -3.19
CA LEU A 176 1.08 -2.30 -1.85
C LEU A 176 -0.37 -2.27 -1.36
N ASN A 177 -0.59 -2.67 -0.11
CA ASN A 177 -1.91 -2.72 0.52
C ASN A 177 -2.64 -1.37 0.50
N MET A 178 -1.90 -0.27 0.63
CA MET A 178 -2.44 1.09 0.58
C MET A 178 -3.15 1.42 -0.75
N TYR A 179 -2.79 0.76 -1.85
CA TYR A 179 -3.48 0.91 -3.14
C TYR A 179 -4.72 0.01 -3.25
N LEU A 180 -4.68 -1.16 -2.60
CA LEU A 180 -5.80 -2.11 -2.58
C LEU A 180 -6.91 -1.68 -1.63
N ASN A 181 -6.56 -0.96 -0.57
CA ASN A 181 -7.46 -0.50 0.48
C ASN A 181 -7.37 1.02 0.67
N ALA A 182 -7.24 1.75 -0.45
CA ALA A 182 -7.25 3.21 -0.43
C ALA A 182 -8.59 3.70 0.18
N PRO A 183 -8.58 4.75 1.01
CA PRO A 183 -9.83 5.34 1.51
C PRO A 183 -10.76 5.75 0.36
N GLN A 184 -12.06 5.88 0.63
CA GLN A 184 -12.99 6.53 -0.31
C GLN A 184 -12.81 8.06 -0.28
N PRO A 185 -13.03 8.76 -1.40
CA PRO A 185 -13.10 10.22 -1.38
C PRO A 185 -14.28 10.69 -0.52
N THR A 186 -14.09 11.75 0.26
CA THR A 186 -15.08 12.25 1.22
C THR A 186 -15.99 13.33 0.62
N GLU A 187 -15.47 14.14 -0.30
CA GLU A 187 -16.21 15.23 -0.92
C GLU A 187 -15.90 15.33 -2.41
N ALA A 188 -16.92 15.63 -3.20
CA ALA A 188 -16.74 15.85 -4.61
C ALA A 188 -15.94 17.15 -4.85
N GLN A 189 -14.99 17.08 -5.77
CA GLN A 189 -14.14 18.17 -6.24
C GLN A 189 -14.35 18.39 -7.74
N VAL A 190 -13.81 19.50 -8.25
CA VAL A 190 -13.83 19.78 -9.69
C VAL A 190 -13.07 18.67 -10.43
N GLY A 191 -13.66 18.17 -11.51
CA GLY A 191 -13.12 17.06 -12.30
C GLY A 191 -13.63 15.68 -11.88
N ASP A 192 -14.30 15.55 -10.73
CA ASP A 192 -14.88 14.28 -10.30
C ASP A 192 -16.06 13.88 -11.17
N VAL A 193 -16.19 12.58 -11.39
CA VAL A 193 -17.41 11.99 -11.94
C VAL A 193 -18.28 11.50 -10.79
N ILE A 194 -19.51 12.01 -10.76
CA ILE A 194 -20.50 11.71 -9.74
C ILE A 194 -21.75 11.07 -10.34
N LYS A 195 -22.49 10.35 -9.50
CA LYS A 195 -23.77 9.74 -9.85
C LYS A 195 -24.75 9.85 -8.69
N TRP A 196 -25.99 10.24 -8.96
CA TRP A 196 -27.07 10.13 -7.96
C TRP A 196 -27.62 8.71 -7.95
N PRO A 197 -27.95 8.14 -6.77
CA PRO A 197 -28.55 6.82 -6.67
C PRO A 197 -29.83 6.66 -7.49
N THR A 198 -30.57 7.76 -7.69
CA THR A 198 -31.85 7.80 -8.40
C THR A 198 -31.71 7.97 -9.92
N THR A 199 -30.49 8.17 -10.44
CA THR A 199 -30.27 8.42 -11.87
C THR A 199 -29.34 7.40 -12.51
N SER A 200 -29.60 7.06 -13.77
CA SER A 200 -28.66 6.28 -14.60
C SER A 200 -27.55 7.14 -15.20
N ALA A 201 -27.74 8.46 -15.24
CA ALA A 201 -26.77 9.41 -15.77
C ALA A 201 -25.63 9.68 -14.78
N THR A 202 -24.44 9.84 -15.34
CA THR A 202 -23.22 10.26 -14.65
C THR A 202 -22.87 11.69 -15.03
N TYR A 203 -22.24 12.43 -14.13
CA TYR A 203 -21.97 13.85 -14.31
C TYR A 203 -20.54 14.20 -13.92
N VAL A 204 -19.91 15.13 -14.63
CA VAL A 204 -18.61 15.71 -14.22
C VAL A 204 -18.87 17.01 -13.47
N VAL A 205 -18.21 17.19 -12.33
CA VAL A 205 -18.20 18.45 -11.59
C VAL A 205 -17.31 19.46 -12.32
N LYS A 206 -17.88 20.59 -12.77
CA LYS A 206 -17.13 21.64 -13.47
C LYS A 206 -16.73 22.80 -12.57
N THR A 207 -17.60 23.17 -11.64
CA THR A 207 -17.28 24.18 -10.61
C THR A 207 -18.02 23.84 -9.32
N LYS A 208 -17.37 24.05 -8.17
CA LYS A 208 -17.94 23.81 -6.85
C LYS A 208 -18.29 25.13 -6.16
N TYR A 209 -19.42 25.15 -5.48
CA TYR A 209 -19.88 26.18 -4.54
C TYR A 209 -20.10 25.51 -3.17
N ALA A 210 -20.37 26.29 -2.12
CA ALA A 210 -20.48 25.78 -0.75
C ALA A 210 -21.41 24.56 -0.59
N SER A 211 -22.55 24.51 -1.28
CA SER A 211 -23.53 23.40 -1.21
C SER A 211 -24.04 22.94 -2.58
N SER A 212 -23.42 23.37 -3.67
CA SER A 212 -23.88 23.04 -5.03
C SER A 212 -22.71 23.00 -6.00
N ALA A 213 -22.93 22.45 -7.18
CA ALA A 213 -21.97 22.50 -8.27
C ALA A 213 -22.64 22.78 -9.60
N ASN A 214 -21.88 23.37 -10.53
CA ASN A 214 -22.21 23.24 -11.93
C ASN A 214 -21.69 21.89 -12.40
N ILE A 215 -22.59 21.09 -12.96
CA ILE A 215 -22.29 19.75 -13.43
C ILE A 215 -22.60 19.63 -14.91
N GLU A 216 -21.86 18.75 -15.57
CA GLU A 216 -22.07 18.41 -16.97
C GLU A 216 -22.42 16.93 -17.08
N CYS A 217 -23.54 16.62 -17.73
CA CYS A 217 -23.98 15.25 -17.95
C CYS A 217 -23.09 14.53 -18.98
N LEU A 218 -22.56 13.37 -18.61
CA LEU A 218 -21.95 12.42 -19.54
C LEU A 218 -23.08 11.53 -20.07
N SER A 219 -23.43 11.63 -21.35
CA SER A 219 -24.52 10.83 -21.92
C SER A 219 -24.16 9.33 -21.93
N SER A 220 -25.16 8.48 -21.74
CA SER A 220 -25.04 7.01 -21.67
C SER A 220 -24.51 6.35 -22.95
N ASP A 221 -24.63 7.01 -24.10
CA ASP A 221 -24.13 6.51 -25.38
C ASP A 221 -22.72 7.02 -25.64
N ARG A 222 -21.76 6.36 -24.98
CA ARG A 222 -20.33 6.71 -24.97
C ARG A 222 -20.13 8.03 -24.23
N PHE A 223 -19.03 8.16 -23.49
CA PHE A 223 -18.57 9.39 -22.82
C PHE A 223 -18.40 10.58 -23.80
N VAL A 224 -19.49 11.05 -24.37
CA VAL A 224 -19.59 12.13 -25.34
C VAL A 224 -20.16 13.29 -24.56
N PHE A 225 -19.33 14.31 -24.40
CA PHE A 225 -19.71 15.60 -23.83
C PHE A 225 -20.88 16.16 -24.63
N ARG A 226 -22.08 16.18 -24.04
CA ARG A 226 -23.22 16.94 -24.55
C ARG A 226 -23.59 17.96 -23.49
N GLY A 227 -22.89 19.10 -23.53
CA GLY A 227 -22.87 20.18 -22.55
C GLY A 227 -24.22 20.80 -22.17
N LYS A 228 -25.09 20.03 -21.51
CA LYS A 228 -26.20 20.58 -20.74
C LYS A 228 -25.70 20.82 -19.31
N ARG A 229 -25.45 22.08 -18.99
CA ARG A 229 -25.16 22.52 -17.62
C ARG A 229 -26.44 22.37 -16.79
N TYR A 230 -26.35 21.60 -15.70
CA TYR A 230 -27.39 21.57 -14.69
C TYR A 230 -26.97 22.46 -13.53
N TYR A 231 -27.83 23.42 -13.20
CA TYR A 231 -27.61 24.39 -12.13
C TYR A 231 -28.36 23.93 -10.87
N GLY A 232 -27.69 23.91 -9.72
CA GLY A 232 -28.34 23.88 -8.41
C GLY A 232 -28.85 22.53 -7.91
N ARG A 233 -28.13 21.42 -8.14
CA ARG A 233 -28.34 20.20 -7.33
C ARG A 233 -27.44 20.21 -6.12
N ASP A 234 -28.00 19.76 -5.00
CA ASP A 234 -27.21 19.37 -3.84
C ASP A 234 -26.31 18.19 -4.24
N ILE A 235 -25.00 18.38 -4.07
CA ILE A 235 -23.98 17.39 -4.41
C ILE A 235 -23.67 16.46 -3.23
N SER A 236 -24.18 16.75 -2.03
CA SER A 236 -23.95 15.93 -0.84
C SER A 236 -24.59 14.54 -0.92
N GLU A 237 -25.64 14.39 -1.74
CA GLU A 237 -26.31 13.11 -1.99
C GLU A 237 -25.70 12.32 -3.16
N ALA A 238 -24.73 12.89 -3.87
CA ALA A 238 -24.11 12.25 -5.02
C ALA A 238 -22.97 11.34 -4.57
N VAL A 239 -22.85 10.17 -5.22
CA VAL A 239 -21.73 9.25 -5.01
C VAL A 239 -20.64 9.59 -6.03
N ILE A 240 -19.41 9.74 -5.55
CA ILE A 240 -18.23 9.89 -6.39
C ILE A 240 -17.86 8.51 -6.92
N ILE A 241 -17.84 8.36 -8.24
CA ILE A 241 -17.54 7.08 -8.90
C ILE A 241 -16.19 7.08 -9.60
N ASP A 242 -15.63 8.27 -9.85
CA ASP A 242 -14.33 8.46 -10.46
C ASP A 242 -13.71 9.77 -9.96
N ASP A 243 -12.60 9.69 -9.21
CA ASP A 243 -11.88 10.83 -8.64
C ASP A 243 -10.53 11.06 -9.33
N SER A 244 -10.46 10.75 -10.63
CA SER A 244 -9.22 10.90 -11.41
C SER A 244 -8.85 12.35 -11.74
N HIS A 245 -9.79 13.29 -11.63
CA HIS A 245 -9.66 14.71 -11.99
C HIS A 245 -9.14 15.03 -13.41
N ASP A 246 -9.22 14.10 -14.36
CA ASP A 246 -8.66 14.27 -15.70
C ASP A 246 -9.70 14.69 -16.77
N PHE A 247 -10.97 14.85 -16.37
CA PHE A 247 -12.04 15.35 -17.22
C PHE A 247 -12.10 16.89 -17.26
N GLY A 248 -11.06 17.51 -17.84
CA GLY A 248 -11.09 18.88 -18.37
C GLY A 248 -11.59 19.98 -17.43
N GLY A 249 -10.64 20.67 -16.80
CA GLY A 249 -10.75 22.12 -16.57
C GLY A 249 -9.91 22.83 -17.61
N GLU A 250 -10.49 23.73 -18.41
CA GLU A 250 -9.72 24.89 -18.83
C GLU A 250 -9.31 25.60 -17.54
N VAL A 251 -8.01 25.67 -17.31
CA VAL A 251 -7.45 26.63 -16.35
C VAL A 251 -7.70 28.00 -16.98
N MET A 252 -8.68 28.74 -16.47
CA MET A 252 -8.74 30.18 -16.72
C MET A 252 -7.62 30.89 -15.96
#